data_AF-A0AAE0TC47-F1
#
_entry.id   AF-A0AAE0TC47-F1
#
_cell.length_a   1.000
_cell.length_b   1.000
_cell.length_c   1.000
_cell.angle_alpha   90.00
_cell.angle_beta   90.00
_cell.angle_gamma   90.00
#
_symmetry.space_group_name_H-M   'P 1'
#
loop_
_entity.id
_entity.type
_entity.pdbx_description
1 polymer ?
#
loop_
_entity_poly.entity_id
_entity_poly.type
_entity_poly.pdbx_seq_one_letter_code
_entity_poly.pdbx_strand_id
1 'polypeptide(L)'
;MIEPNIEPVIYTPLTRFTLSWFNYQTTKCAGYELDLYDCAMRGSKTNAKKICWKQYHDFMECVKGWTQLKRYVEMRQERRKQGRPYMPPPPADVIPPNNPY
;
A
#
# COMPACT_ATOMS: atom_id res chain seq x y z
N MET A 1 11.51 0.47 19.60
CA MET A 1 10.26 1.16 19.21
C MET A 1 10.67 2.40 18.46
N ILE A 2 10.42 2.46 17.14
CA ILE A 2 10.75 3.64 16.32
C ILE A 2 9.54 4.56 16.40
N GLU A 3 9.66 5.68 17.11
CA GLU A 3 8.68 6.76 17.05
C GLU A 3 8.91 7.51 15.73
N PRO A 4 7.89 7.67 14.86
CA PRO A 4 8.06 8.52 13.69
C PRO A 4 8.14 9.96 14.20
N ASN A 5 9.31 10.58 14.09
CA ASN A 5 9.47 12.02 14.28
C ASN A 5 8.73 12.72 13.13
N ILE A 6 7.51 13.16 13.41
CA ILE A 6 6.68 13.96 12.50
C ILE A 6 7.13 15.42 12.66
N GLU A 7 8.31 15.74 12.14
CA GLU A 7 8.79 17.12 12.02
C GLU A 7 8.52 17.63 10.59
N PRO A 8 8.07 18.88 10.41
CA PRO A 8 7.83 19.44 9.08
C PRO A 8 9.16 19.54 8.32
N VAL A 9 9.25 18.80 7.23
CA VAL A 9 10.48 18.71 6.44
C VAL A 9 10.58 19.89 5.47
N ILE A 10 11.69 20.63 5.53
CA ILE A 10 11.99 21.72 4.59
C ILE A 10 12.30 21.12 3.22
N TYR A 11 11.47 21.38 2.21
CA TYR A 11 11.66 20.89 0.84
C TYR A 11 12.79 21.65 0.13
N THR A 12 13.93 20.98 -0.03
CA THR A 12 15.07 21.40 -0.86
C THR A 12 15.50 20.25 -1.76
N PRO A 13 16.18 20.50 -2.90
CA PRO A 13 16.65 19.40 -3.77
C PRO A 13 17.58 18.43 -3.04
N LEU A 14 18.43 18.93 -2.14
CA LEU A 14 19.28 18.10 -1.27
C LEU A 14 18.47 17.22 -0.30
N THR A 15 17.48 17.81 0.39
CA THR A 15 16.62 17.04 1.31
C THR A 15 15.74 16.05 0.57
N ARG A 16 15.27 16.36 -0.65
CA ARG A 16 14.49 15.42 -1.48
C ARG A 16 15.27 14.12 -1.76
N PHE A 17 16.57 14.22 -2.04
CA PHE A 17 17.41 13.03 -2.25
C PHE A 17 17.69 12.27 -0.96
N THR A 18 17.93 12.94 0.16
CA THR A 18 18.22 12.26 1.44
C THR A 18 16.97 11.69 2.10
N LEU A 19 15.80 12.33 1.95
CA LEU A 19 14.50 11.83 2.44
C LEU A 19 14.08 10.54 1.76
N SER A 20 14.38 10.40 0.47
CA SER A 20 14.09 9.16 -0.26
C SER A 20 14.81 7.94 0.31
N TRP A 21 15.89 8.13 1.08
CA TRP A 21 16.61 7.03 1.72
C TRP A 21 15.88 6.49 2.95
N PHE A 22 15.15 7.37 3.66
CA PHE A 22 14.50 7.06 4.93
C PHE A 22 12.98 6.89 4.81
N ASN A 23 12.39 7.42 3.74
CA ASN A 23 10.95 7.40 3.49
C ASN A 23 10.62 6.67 2.18
N TYR A 24 9.38 6.24 2.04
CA TYR A 24 8.88 5.51 0.87
C TYR A 24 8.29 6.41 -0.23
N GLN A 25 8.52 7.72 -0.13
CA GLN A 25 7.94 8.75 -1.01
C GLN A 25 8.31 8.61 -2.50
N THR A 26 9.40 7.92 -2.83
CA THR A 26 9.81 7.65 -4.23
C THR A 26 9.39 6.27 -4.72
N THR A 27 8.74 5.47 -3.87
CA THR A 27 8.29 4.11 -4.19
C THR A 27 6.81 4.09 -4.57
N LYS A 28 6.34 2.94 -5.04
CA LYS A 28 4.90 2.67 -5.25
C LYS A 28 4.04 2.88 -3.99
N CYS A 29 4.64 2.90 -2.80
CA CYS A 29 3.94 3.04 -1.52
C CYS A 29 3.83 4.49 -1.01
N ALA A 30 4.30 5.46 -1.79
CA ALA A 30 4.27 6.88 -1.42
C ALA A 30 2.87 7.37 -1.04
N GLY A 31 1.83 6.92 -1.75
CA GLY A 31 0.44 7.30 -1.45
C GLY A 31 -0.02 6.82 -0.07
N TYR A 32 0.25 5.56 0.27
CA TYR A 32 -0.12 5.01 1.58
C TYR A 32 0.67 5.65 2.73
N GLU A 33 1.93 6.01 2.48
CA GLU A 33 2.73 6.76 3.45
C GLU A 33 2.15 8.16 3.70
N LEU A 34 1.72 8.86 2.65
CA LEU A 34 1.05 10.16 2.78
C LEU A 34 -0.26 10.03 3.56
N ASP A 35 -1.11 9.03 3.26
CA ASP A 35 -2.36 8.80 3.98
C ASP A 35 -2.15 8.54 5.48
N LEU A 36 -1.06 7.83 5.84
CA LEU A 36 -0.67 7.60 7.22
C LEU A 36 -0.29 8.92 7.91
N TYR A 37 0.53 9.76 7.27
CA TYR A 37 0.89 11.07 7.82
C TYR A 37 -0.33 11.98 7.93
N ASP A 38 -1.19 12.00 6.92
CA ASP A 38 -2.44 12.76 6.89
C ASP A 38 -3.37 12.40 8.06
N CYS A 39 -3.46 11.11 8.38
CA CYS A 39 -4.20 10.65 9.54
C CYS A 39 -3.50 11.04 10.84
N ALA A 40 -2.19 10.85 10.93
CA ALA A 40 -1.40 11.15 12.13
C ALA A 40 -1.42 12.63 12.50
N MET A 41 -1.44 13.52 11.50
CA MET A 41 -1.55 14.98 11.69
C MET A 41 -2.91 15.41 12.21
N ARG A 42 -3.98 14.67 11.88
CA ARG A 42 -5.35 14.91 12.39
C ARG A 42 -5.56 14.32 13.79
N GLY A 43 -4.80 13.30 14.15
CA GLY A 43 -4.89 12.62 15.45
C GLY A 43 -4.11 13.32 16.57
N SER A 44 -4.54 13.12 17.82
CA SER A 44 -3.71 13.48 18.99
C SER A 44 -2.48 12.58 19.07
N LYS A 45 -1.30 13.12 19.39
CA LYS A 45 0.00 12.39 19.47
C LYS A 45 -0.11 11.07 20.25
N THR A 46 -0.92 11.02 21.30
CA THR A 46 -1.09 9.83 22.16
C THR A 46 -1.99 8.76 21.56
N ASN A 47 -2.94 9.13 20.69
CA ASN A 47 -3.95 8.23 20.14
C ASN A 47 -3.80 7.97 18.62
N ALA A 48 -2.88 8.67 17.95
CA ALA A 48 -2.63 8.54 16.52
C ALA A 48 -2.43 7.08 16.08
N LYS A 49 -1.72 6.26 16.86
CA LYS A 49 -1.53 4.83 16.54
C LYS A 49 -2.82 4.02 16.52
N LYS A 50 -3.76 4.32 17.42
CA LYS A 50 -5.05 3.61 17.52
C LYS A 50 -6.02 4.09 16.45
N ILE A 51 -6.04 5.40 16.19
CA ILE A 51 -6.93 6.02 15.21
C ILE A 51 -6.49 5.67 13.78
N CYS A 52 -5.19 5.76 13.51
CA CYS A 52 -4.60 5.55 12.19
C CYS A 52 -4.13 4.12 11.95
N TRP A 53 -4.67 3.17 12.71
CA TRP A 53 -4.30 1.76 12.62
C TRP A 53 -4.49 1.20 11.21
N LYS A 54 -5.58 1.60 10.54
CA LYS A 54 -5.89 1.18 9.18
C LYS A 54 -4.84 1.65 8.18
N GLN A 55 -4.56 2.95 8.15
CA GLN A 55 -3.58 3.56 7.25
C GLN A 55 -2.18 2.98 7.49
N TYR A 56 -1.82 2.75 8.75
CA TYR A 56 -0.57 2.09 9.10
C TYR A 56 -0.50 0.67 8.53
N HIS A 57 -1.59 -0.10 8.64
CA HIS A 57 -1.66 -1.42 8.07
C HIS A 57 -1.57 -1.43 6.55
N ASP A 58 -2.29 -0.54 5.88
CA ASP A 58 -2.27 -0.44 4.41
C ASP A 58 -0.87 -0.06 3.91
N PHE A 59 -0.20 0.87 4.59
CA PHE A 59 1.21 1.22 4.30
C PHE A 59 2.15 0.02 4.51
N MET A 60 2.06 -0.66 5.65
CA MET A 60 2.88 -1.84 5.94
C MET A 60 2.59 -3.00 4.98
N GLU A 61 1.35 -3.10 4.50
CA GLU A 61 0.94 -4.05 3.47
C GLU A 61 1.63 -3.73 2.15
N CYS A 62 1.62 -2.49 1.71
CA CYS A 62 2.29 -2.11 0.47
C CYS A 62 3.80 -2.40 0.51
N VAL A 63 4.45 -2.13 1.65
CA VAL A 63 5.89 -2.36 1.85
C VAL A 63 6.21 -3.87 1.83
N LYS A 64 5.39 -4.69 2.48
CA LYS A 64 5.71 -6.10 2.73
C LYS A 64 5.03 -7.09 1.77
N GLY A 65 3.80 -6.82 1.35
CA GLY A 65 2.99 -7.63 0.45
C GLY A 65 2.45 -8.94 1.05
N TRP A 66 2.36 -9.05 2.37
CA TRP A 66 2.09 -10.34 3.04
C TRP A 66 0.68 -10.86 2.78
N THR A 67 -0.33 -9.99 2.82
CA THR A 67 -1.72 -10.34 2.53
C THR A 67 -1.92 -10.69 1.06
N GLN A 68 -1.31 -9.94 0.14
CA GLN A 68 -1.32 -10.29 -1.27
C GLN A 68 -0.68 -11.67 -1.52
N LEU A 69 0.45 -11.96 -0.89
CA LEU A 69 1.10 -13.26 -0.97
C LEU A 69 0.21 -14.39 -0.42
N LYS A 70 -0.40 -14.17 0.75
CA LYS A 70 -1.34 -15.12 1.37
C LYS A 70 -2.50 -15.43 0.43
N ARG A 71 -3.12 -14.40 -0.14
CA ARG A 71 -4.21 -14.54 -1.13
C ARG A 71 -3.76 -15.36 -2.34
N TYR A 72 -2.55 -15.10 -2.86
CA TYR A 72 -1.99 -15.86 -3.98
C TYR A 72 -1.83 -17.36 -3.63
N VAL A 73 -1.30 -17.67 -2.45
CA VAL A 73 -1.12 -19.06 -1.98
C VAL A 73 -2.47 -19.77 -1.85
N GLU A 74 -3.46 -19.12 -1.24
CA GLU A 74 -4.81 -19.68 -1.08
C GLU A 74 -5.48 -19.94 -2.43
N MET A 75 -5.44 -18.97 -3.36
CA MET A 75 -5.96 -19.17 -4.72
C MET A 75 -5.24 -20.31 -5.45
N ARG A 76 -3.93 -20.46 -5.26
CA ARG A 76 -3.14 -21.55 -5.84
C ARG A 76 -3.53 -22.92 -5.26
N GLN A 77 -3.82 -22.98 -3.95
CA GLN A 77 -4.29 -24.21 -3.30
C GLN A 77 -5.68 -24.61 -3.82
N GLU A 78 -6.61 -23.67 -3.96
CA GLU A 78 -7.93 -23.95 -4.52
C GLU A 78 -7.85 -24.42 -5.97
N ARG A 79 -7.01 -23.79 -6.80
CA ARG A 79 -6.73 -24.27 -8.17
C ARG A 79 -6.18 -25.68 -8.21
N ARG A 80 -5.31 -26.05 -7.27
CA ARG A 80 -4.79 -27.42 -7.15
C ARG A 80 -5.89 -28.42 -6.77
N LYS A 81 -6.77 -28.07 -5.82
CA LYS A 81 -7.92 -28.91 -5.44
C LYS A 81 -8.86 -29.16 -6.61
N GLN A 82 -9.05 -28.17 -7.47
CA GLN A 82 -9.91 -28.25 -8.66
C GLN A 82 -9.24 -28.92 -9.87
N GLY A 83 -7.96 -29.30 -9.77
CA GLY A 83 -7.21 -29.88 -10.90
C GLY A 83 -6.90 -28.87 -12.03
N ARG A 84 -6.86 -27.56 -11.74
CA ARG A 84 -6.63 -26.47 -12.71
C ARG A 84 -5.34 -25.69 -12.41
N PRO A 85 -4.14 -26.29 -12.58
CA PRO A 85 -2.88 -25.70 -12.11
C PRO A 85 -2.44 -24.44 -12.89
N TYR A 86 -2.87 -24.26 -14.14
CA TYR A 86 -2.64 -23.06 -14.94
C TYR A 86 -3.79 -22.89 -15.94
N MET A 87 -4.39 -21.71 -15.96
CA MET A 87 -5.36 -21.30 -16.99
C MET A 87 -4.81 -20.00 -17.61
N PRO A 88 -4.89 -19.83 -18.93
CA PRO A 88 -4.56 -18.54 -19.53
C PRO A 88 -5.45 -17.45 -18.92
N PRO A 89 -4.96 -16.20 -18.84
CA PRO A 89 -5.81 -15.09 -18.40
C PRO A 89 -7.07 -15.05 -19.29
N PRO A 90 -8.25 -14.76 -18.73
CA PRO A 90 -9.42 -14.53 -19.56
C PRO A 90 -9.12 -13.39 -20.55
N PRO A 91 -9.76 -13.39 -21.73
CA PRO A 91 -9.65 -12.25 -22.64
C PRO A 91 -10.04 -10.96 -21.91
N ALA A 92 -9.39 -9.85 -22.26
CA ALA A 92 -9.78 -8.56 -21.69
C ALA A 92 -11.26 -8.29 -21.99
N ASP A 93 -12.00 -7.84 -20.98
CA ASP A 93 -13.38 -7.40 -21.17
C ASP A 93 -13.37 -6.20 -22.12
N VAL A 94 -13.69 -6.44 -23.39
CA VAL A 94 -13.89 -5.37 -24.36
C VAL A 94 -15.25 -4.75 -24.04
N ILE A 95 -15.24 -3.56 -23.45
CA ILE A 95 -16.45 -2.72 -23.41
C ILE A 95 -16.81 -2.49 -24.89
N PRO A 96 -17.94 -3.00 -25.38
CA PRO A 96 -18.32 -2.73 -26.75
C PRO A 96 -18.51 -1.21 -26.90
N PRO A 97 -18.13 -0.61 -28.04
CA PRO A 97 -18.10 0.84 -28.23
C PRO A 97 -19.47 1.54 -28.00
N ASN A 98 -20.53 0.76 -27.82
CA ASN A 98 -21.91 1.22 -27.68
C ASN A 98 -22.47 0.98 -26.27
N ASN A 99 -21.64 0.61 -25.28
CA ASN A 99 -22.12 0.43 -23.91
C ASN A 99 -22.03 1.76 -23.12
N PRO A 100 -23.17 2.32 -22.67
CA PRO A 100 -23.20 3.58 -21.93
C PRO A 100 -22.88 3.43 -20.42
N TYR A 101 -22.46 2.25 -19.96
CA TYR A 101 -22.02 2.00 -18.58
C TYR A 101 -20.50 2.00 -18.45
#